data_AF-A0A969BCM2-F1
#
_entry.id   AF-A0A969BCM2-F1
#
_cell.length_a   1.000
_cell.length_b   1.000
_cell.length_c   1.000
_cell.angle_alpha   90.00
_cell.angle_beta   90.00
_cell.angle_gamma   90.00
#
_symmetry.space_group_name_H-M   'P 1'
#
loop_
_entity.id
_entity.type
_entity.pdbx_description
1 polymer ?
#
loop_
_entity_poly.entity_id
_entity_poly.type
_entity_poly.pdbx_seq_one_letter_code
_entity_poly.pdbx_strand_id
1 'polypeptide(L)'
;MKTKLLILFILINNLLHAQEWKDVSVFENNREPARSTFYSFSSIETALKGNRESSPYFVLLNGTWKFNWAKNPASRPADFYQPTYNVQNWDDLLVPSNWEMKGYGEAIYSGENHPQMFVQDTLLQPTQVPEFNNPVGSYRTSFTIPENWDNRRVMLGFEGVKSAFYVWVNGQKVGYSEGSTNTAEFNVTPLLNKRQ
;
A
#
# COMPACT_ATOMS: atom_id res chain seq x y z
N MET A 1 0.45 60.42 6.99
CA MET A 1 0.66 59.16 6.23
C MET A 1 1.37 58.16 7.14
N LYS A 2 0.73 57.05 7.51
CA LYS A 2 1.32 56.01 8.36
C LYS A 2 1.67 54.82 7.47
N THR A 3 2.96 54.58 7.25
CA THR A 3 3.46 53.40 6.52
C THR A 3 3.41 52.20 7.46
N LYS A 4 2.52 51.24 7.21
CA LYS A 4 2.54 49.94 7.88
C LYS A 4 3.52 49.03 7.15
N LEU A 5 4.60 48.66 7.80
CA LEU A 5 5.50 47.60 7.35
C LEU A 5 4.90 46.26 7.77
N LEU A 6 4.45 45.45 6.80
CA LEU A 6 4.00 44.09 7.02
C LEU A 6 5.17 43.15 6.74
N ILE A 7 5.76 42.56 7.78
CA ILE A 7 6.78 41.51 7.63
C ILE A 7 6.04 40.17 7.61
N LEU A 8 5.98 39.56 6.43
CA LEU A 8 5.47 38.21 6.22
C LEU A 8 6.60 37.21 6.51
N PHE A 9 6.57 36.55 7.67
CA PHE A 9 7.39 35.38 7.92
C PHE A 9 6.77 34.18 7.20
N ILE A 10 7.28 33.85 6.00
CA ILE A 10 7.01 32.56 5.38
C ILE A 10 7.99 31.57 6.02
N LEU A 11 7.51 30.83 7.03
CA LEU A 11 8.16 29.59 7.46
C LEU A 11 7.92 28.55 6.36
N ILE A 12 8.82 28.48 5.39
CA ILE A 12 8.92 27.34 4.49
C ILE A 12 9.53 26.20 5.31
N ASN A 13 8.69 25.50 6.08
CA ASN A 13 9.02 24.16 6.51
C ASN A 13 8.89 23.23 5.29
N ASN A 14 9.87 23.30 4.38
CA ASN A 14 10.18 22.17 3.53
C ASN A 14 10.90 21.14 4.41
N LEU A 15 10.17 20.55 5.36
CA LEU A 15 10.52 19.23 5.84
C LEU A 15 10.29 18.33 4.62
N LEU A 16 11.35 18.10 3.85
CA LEU A 16 11.50 16.88 3.08
C LEU A 16 11.31 15.75 4.08
N HIS A 17 10.06 15.33 4.27
CA HIS A 17 9.79 14.14 5.06
C HIS A 17 10.57 13.02 4.39
N ALA A 18 11.49 12.42 5.15
CA ALA A 18 12.15 11.20 4.72
C ALA A 18 11.07 10.20 4.30
N GLN A 19 11.34 9.44 3.25
CA GLN A 19 10.42 8.38 2.83
C GLN A 19 10.17 7.45 4.02
N GLU A 20 8.91 7.11 4.29
CA GLU A 20 8.51 6.40 5.50
C GLU A 20 9.34 5.12 5.71
N TRP A 21 9.61 4.37 4.64
CA TRP A 21 10.43 3.15 4.67
C TRP A 21 11.92 3.34 5.01
N LYS A 22 12.38 4.59 5.18
CA LYS A 22 13.72 4.95 5.66
C LYS A 22 13.72 5.39 7.13
N ASP A 23 12.55 5.58 7.74
CA ASP A 23 12.41 6.08 9.10
C ASP A 23 11.84 4.98 10.01
N VAL A 24 12.71 4.40 10.85
CA VAL A 24 12.35 3.32 11.78
C VAL A 24 11.29 3.73 12.83
N SER A 25 11.02 5.03 12.99
CA SER A 25 9.95 5.51 13.86
C SER A 25 8.57 5.53 13.18
N VAL A 26 8.52 5.32 11.86
CA VAL A 26 7.30 5.38 11.04
C VAL A 26 7.03 4.02 10.40
N PHE A 27 6.20 3.21 11.05
CA PHE A 27 5.78 1.89 10.53
C PHE A 27 4.37 1.90 9.94
N GLU A 28 3.63 3.00 10.07
CA GLU A 28 2.28 3.15 9.54
C GLU A 28 1.94 4.62 9.26
N ASN A 29 1.07 4.85 8.28
CA ASN A 29 0.45 6.15 8.02
C ASN A 29 -1.00 5.92 7.59
N ASN A 30 -1.95 6.51 8.32
CA ASN A 30 -3.39 6.38 8.07
C ASN A 30 -3.91 4.93 8.06
N ARG A 31 -3.20 4.01 8.72
CA ARG A 31 -3.66 2.65 9.01
C ARG A 31 -4.61 2.69 10.20
N GLU A 32 -5.67 1.90 10.15
CA GLU A 32 -6.61 1.80 11.26
C GLU A 32 -6.02 1.05 12.45
N PRO A 33 -6.44 1.36 13.69
CA PRO A 33 -6.00 0.64 14.87
C PRO A 33 -6.24 -0.87 14.75
N ALA A 34 -5.28 -1.66 15.22
CA ALA A 34 -5.40 -3.10 15.26
C ALA A 34 -6.65 -3.53 16.06
N ARG A 35 -7.35 -4.55 15.56
CA ARG A 35 -8.56 -5.10 16.17
C ARG A 35 -8.64 -6.61 15.93
N SER A 36 -9.50 -7.28 16.69
CA SER A 36 -9.84 -8.69 16.42
C SER A 36 -10.44 -8.86 15.03
N THR A 37 -10.20 -10.02 14.42
CA THR A 37 -10.78 -10.37 13.13
C THR A 37 -12.29 -10.57 13.25
N PHE A 38 -13.06 -9.76 12.54
CA PHE A 38 -14.49 -9.94 12.35
C PHE A 38 -14.95 -9.26 11.06
N TYR A 39 -16.06 -9.74 10.51
CA TYR A 39 -16.69 -9.25 9.29
C TYR A 39 -18.14 -8.88 9.55
N SER A 40 -18.67 -7.93 8.78
CA SER A 40 -20.09 -7.60 8.80
C SER A 40 -20.88 -8.63 8.00
N PHE A 41 -22.04 -9.03 8.51
CA PHE A 41 -22.97 -9.96 7.87
C PHE A 41 -24.39 -9.38 7.90
N SER A 42 -25.28 -9.86 7.03
CA SER A 42 -26.66 -9.37 6.95
C SER A 42 -27.61 -10.02 7.96
N SER A 43 -27.25 -11.18 8.52
CA SER A 43 -28.05 -11.90 9.51
C SER A 43 -27.19 -12.71 10.49
N ILE A 44 -27.75 -13.06 11.65
CA ILE A 44 -27.11 -13.95 12.63
C ILE A 44 -26.79 -15.31 11.99
N GLU A 45 -27.69 -15.85 11.16
CA GLU A 45 -27.46 -17.14 10.49
C GLU A 45 -26.21 -17.11 9.60
N THR A 46 -26.05 -16.06 8.79
CA THR A 46 -24.85 -15.90 7.94
C THR A 46 -23.59 -15.64 8.77
N ALA A 47 -23.71 -14.90 9.87
CA ALA A 47 -22.60 -14.67 10.80
C ALA A 47 -22.12 -15.97 11.47
N LEU A 48 -23.04 -16.86 11.88
CA LEU A 48 -22.70 -18.15 12.49
C LEU A 48 -22.02 -19.12 11.52
N LYS A 49 -22.28 -19.01 10.22
CA LYS A 49 -21.56 -19.78 9.18
C LYS A 49 -20.12 -19.30 9.01
N GLY A 50 -19.82 -18.05 9.35
CA GLY A 50 -18.47 -17.48 9.34
C GLY A 50 -17.82 -17.30 7.97
N ASN A 51 -18.51 -17.62 6.86
CA ASN A 51 -17.96 -17.45 5.52
C ASN A 51 -18.04 -15.99 5.07
N ARG A 52 -16.95 -15.23 5.25
CA ARG A 52 -16.88 -13.80 4.87
C ARG A 52 -17.28 -13.52 3.42
N GLU A 53 -16.97 -14.41 2.48
CA GLU A 53 -17.23 -14.21 1.05
C GLU A 53 -18.71 -14.30 0.71
N SER A 54 -19.51 -14.92 1.58
CA SER A 54 -20.97 -14.95 1.46
C SER A 54 -21.64 -13.66 1.95
N SER A 55 -20.90 -12.75 2.58
CA SER A 55 -21.47 -11.50 3.08
C SER A 55 -21.74 -10.53 1.94
N PRO A 56 -22.93 -9.88 1.90
CA PRO A 56 -23.20 -8.80 0.95
C PRO A 56 -22.39 -7.53 1.23
N TYR A 57 -21.60 -7.52 2.32
CA TYR A 57 -20.73 -6.43 2.74
C TYR A 57 -19.24 -6.74 2.56
N PHE A 58 -18.92 -7.75 1.73
CA PHE A 58 -17.55 -8.13 1.41
C PHE A 58 -17.34 -8.25 -0.10
N VAL A 59 -16.20 -7.76 -0.58
CA VAL A 59 -15.73 -7.95 -1.96
C VAL A 59 -14.29 -8.41 -1.91
N LEU A 60 -14.02 -9.57 -2.49
CA LEU A 60 -12.66 -10.09 -2.62
C LEU A 60 -11.96 -9.40 -3.80
N LEU A 61 -10.77 -8.84 -3.55
CA LEU A 61 -9.94 -8.25 -4.61
C LEU A 61 -8.80 -9.18 -5.08
N ASN A 62 -8.78 -10.43 -4.63
CA ASN A 62 -7.88 -11.45 -5.19
C ASN A 62 -8.22 -11.68 -6.67
N GLY A 63 -7.21 -12.05 -7.45
CA GLY A 63 -7.33 -12.23 -8.90
C GLY A 63 -6.17 -11.59 -9.63
N THR A 64 -6.38 -11.28 -10.91
CA THR A 64 -5.33 -10.73 -11.77
C THR A 64 -5.21 -9.22 -11.60
N TRP A 65 -4.01 -8.75 -11.26
CA TRP A 65 -3.69 -7.33 -11.16
C TRP A 65 -2.62 -6.98 -12.20
N LYS A 66 -2.65 -5.75 -12.71
CA LYS A 66 -1.55 -5.22 -13.51
C LYS A 66 -0.33 -5.04 -12.62
N PHE A 67 0.82 -5.49 -13.10
CA PHE A 67 2.04 -5.57 -12.32
C PHE A 67 3.25 -5.05 -13.10
N ASN A 68 4.07 -4.26 -12.42
CA ASN A 68 5.38 -3.85 -12.91
C ASN A 68 6.42 -4.05 -11.82
N TRP A 69 7.49 -4.77 -12.17
CA TRP A 69 8.64 -4.94 -11.30
C TRP A 69 9.75 -3.96 -11.67
N ALA A 70 10.34 -3.34 -10.67
CA ALA A 70 11.50 -2.48 -10.80
C ALA A 70 12.59 -2.92 -9.82
N LYS A 71 13.85 -2.90 -10.27
CA LYS A 71 15.00 -3.32 -9.45
C LYS A 71 15.23 -2.44 -8.21
N ASN A 72 14.76 -1.19 -8.26
CA ASN A 72 14.92 -0.23 -7.19
C ASN A 72 13.84 0.87 -7.21
N PRO A 73 13.67 1.63 -6.10
CA PRO A 73 12.65 2.67 -6.02
C PRO A 73 12.80 3.76 -7.09
N ALA A 74 14.02 4.13 -7.48
CA ALA A 74 14.24 5.16 -8.51
C ALA A 74 13.77 4.73 -9.90
N SER A 75 13.80 3.42 -10.20
CA SER A 75 13.37 2.86 -11.49
C SER A 75 11.90 2.48 -11.56
N ARG A 76 11.13 2.66 -10.48
CA ARG A 76 9.70 2.34 -10.45
C ARG A 76 8.90 3.37 -11.26
N PRO A 77 7.73 3.01 -11.79
CA PRO A 77 6.81 3.96 -12.42
C PRO A 77 6.19 4.88 -11.36
N ALA A 78 6.82 6.02 -11.07
CA ALA A 78 6.48 6.86 -9.91
C ALA A 78 5.02 7.33 -9.88
N ASP A 79 4.42 7.60 -11.05
CA ASP A 79 3.08 8.17 -11.21
C ASP A 79 1.99 7.13 -11.51
N PHE A 80 2.27 5.83 -11.37
CA PHE A 80 1.34 4.76 -11.74
C PHE A 80 -0.01 4.81 -11.01
N TYR A 81 -0.04 5.45 -9.84
CA TYR A 81 -1.21 5.63 -8.99
C TYR A 81 -2.25 6.58 -9.61
N GLN A 82 -1.86 7.40 -10.59
CA GLN A 82 -2.77 8.33 -11.25
C GLN A 82 -3.79 7.56 -12.12
N PRO A 83 -5.10 7.88 -12.06
CA PRO A 83 -6.13 7.15 -12.81
C PRO A 83 -5.90 7.12 -14.32
N THR A 84 -5.28 8.15 -14.87
CA THR A 84 -4.98 8.31 -16.30
C THR A 84 -3.69 7.62 -16.75
N TYR A 85 -2.87 7.10 -15.83
CA TYR A 85 -1.62 6.45 -16.18
C TYR A 85 -1.89 5.19 -17.02
N ASN A 86 -1.17 4.99 -18.12
CA ASN A 86 -1.37 3.83 -18.98
C ASN A 86 -0.57 2.61 -18.48
N VAL A 87 -1.26 1.51 -18.20
CA VAL A 87 -0.67 0.23 -17.76
C VAL A 87 -0.88 -0.90 -18.77
N GLN A 88 -1.24 -0.60 -20.02
CA GLN A 88 -1.51 -1.62 -21.06
C GLN A 88 -0.31 -2.55 -21.31
N ASN A 89 0.91 -2.02 -21.20
CA ASN A 89 2.14 -2.78 -21.41
C ASN A 89 2.66 -3.45 -20.13
N TRP A 90 1.90 -3.42 -19.04
CA TRP A 90 2.27 -4.11 -17.80
C TRP A 90 1.84 -5.57 -17.86
N ASP A 91 2.60 -6.40 -17.15
CA ASP A 91 2.30 -7.80 -16.97
C ASP A 91 1.04 -7.98 -16.11
N ASP A 92 0.49 -9.18 -16.15
CA ASP A 92 -0.62 -9.62 -15.32
C ASP A 92 -0.11 -10.58 -14.25
N LEU A 93 -0.36 -10.27 -12.97
CA LEU A 93 0.08 -11.08 -11.84
C LEU A 93 -1.11 -11.49 -10.98
N LEU A 94 -1.18 -12.78 -10.63
CA LEU A 94 -2.20 -13.29 -9.71
C LEU A 94 -1.89 -12.87 -8.27
N VAL A 95 -2.87 -12.27 -7.60
CA VAL A 95 -2.82 -11.89 -6.19
C VAL A 95 -3.74 -12.83 -5.39
N PRO A 96 -3.27 -13.43 -4.28
CA PRO A 96 -1.95 -13.27 -3.66
C PRO A 96 -0.85 -14.11 -4.32
N SER A 97 0.37 -13.58 -4.39
CA SER A 97 1.58 -14.33 -4.73
C SER A 97 2.84 -13.58 -4.27
N ASN A 98 3.97 -14.29 -4.17
CA ASN A 98 5.29 -13.69 -4.13
C ASN A 98 5.80 -13.58 -5.58
N TRP A 99 6.26 -12.39 -6.01
CA TRP A 99 6.63 -12.16 -7.40
C TRP A 99 7.86 -12.97 -7.83
N GLU A 100 8.72 -13.39 -6.89
CA GLU A 100 9.89 -14.22 -7.16
C GLU A 100 9.47 -15.59 -7.71
N MET A 101 8.35 -16.12 -7.22
CA MET A 101 7.76 -17.36 -7.71
C MET A 101 7.09 -17.21 -9.08
N LYS A 102 7.09 -16.00 -9.62
CA LYS A 102 6.49 -15.64 -10.92
C LYS A 102 7.53 -15.10 -11.91
N GLY A 103 8.82 -15.22 -11.58
CA GLY A 103 9.93 -14.89 -12.48
C GLY A 103 10.49 -13.48 -12.33
N TYR A 104 10.10 -12.73 -11.29
CA TYR A 104 10.59 -11.37 -11.05
C TYR A 104 11.61 -11.35 -9.90
N GLY A 105 12.79 -10.79 -10.14
CA GLY A 105 13.86 -10.75 -9.13
C GLY A 105 14.37 -12.15 -8.76
N GLU A 106 14.94 -12.27 -7.56
CA GLU A 106 15.60 -13.49 -7.09
C GLU A 106 15.06 -13.89 -5.71
N ALA A 107 14.69 -15.16 -5.55
CA ALA A 107 14.35 -15.71 -4.24
C ALA A 107 15.64 -15.99 -3.45
N ILE A 108 15.87 -15.23 -2.38
CA ILE A 108 17.07 -15.35 -1.54
C ILE A 108 16.74 -16.16 -0.30
N TYR A 109 17.44 -17.28 -0.11
CA TYR A 109 17.52 -18.01 1.15
C TYR A 109 18.88 -17.75 1.78
N SER A 110 18.89 -17.29 3.02
CA SER A 110 20.11 -17.06 3.79
C SER A 110 19.91 -17.55 5.22
N GLY A 111 21.00 -17.99 5.84
CA GLY A 111 21.04 -18.36 7.27
C GLY A 111 21.09 -17.12 8.17
N GLU A 112 22.17 -16.96 8.93
CA GLU A 112 22.31 -15.88 9.91
C GLU A 112 22.55 -14.50 9.26
N ASN A 113 23.06 -14.46 8.03
CA ASN A 113 23.33 -13.20 7.33
C ASN A 113 22.04 -12.64 6.74
N HIS A 114 21.71 -11.38 7.02
CA HIS A 114 20.56 -10.74 6.39
C HIS A 114 20.80 -10.62 4.86
N PRO A 115 19.80 -10.89 3.99
CA PRO A 115 19.96 -10.80 2.54
C PRO A 115 20.54 -9.47 2.05
N GLN A 116 20.20 -8.38 2.74
CA GLN A 116 20.69 -7.03 2.46
C GLN A 116 22.21 -6.87 2.69
N MET A 117 22.85 -7.79 3.42
CA MET A 117 24.30 -7.81 3.63
C MET A 117 25.07 -8.45 2.47
N PHE A 118 24.40 -9.07 1.48
CA PHE A 118 25.04 -9.60 0.27
C PHE A 118 25.10 -8.60 -0.89
N VAL A 119 24.43 -7.45 -0.75
CA VAL A 119 24.64 -6.34 -1.68
C VAL A 119 25.99 -5.71 -1.34
N GLN A 120 26.79 -5.37 -2.34
CA GLN A 120 28.19 -4.87 -2.30
C GLN A 120 28.50 -3.72 -1.30
N ASP A 121 27.50 -3.23 -0.57
CA ASP A 121 27.58 -2.14 0.38
C ASP A 121 27.59 -2.68 1.83
N THR A 122 28.69 -3.31 2.21
CA THR A 122 28.93 -3.88 3.56
C THR A 122 29.03 -2.82 4.66
N LEU A 123 28.57 -1.59 4.42
CA LEU A 123 28.66 -0.43 5.31
C LEU A 123 27.30 0.13 5.76
N LEU A 124 26.18 -0.46 5.31
CA LEU A 124 24.85 -0.01 5.74
C LEU A 124 24.66 -0.26 7.24
N GLN A 125 24.29 0.81 7.95
CA GLN A 125 23.88 0.70 9.34
C GLN A 125 22.54 -0.07 9.43
N PRO A 126 22.23 -0.72 10.57
CA PRO A 126 20.99 -1.51 10.72
C PRO A 126 19.69 -0.77 10.41
N THR A 127 19.70 0.56 10.48
CA THR A 127 18.54 1.43 10.19
C THR A 127 18.46 1.88 8.73
N GLN A 128 19.43 1.49 7.88
CA GLN A 128 19.51 1.91 6.49
C GLN A 128 19.07 0.79 5.56
N VAL A 129 18.24 1.14 4.58
CA VAL A 129 17.78 0.23 3.54
C VAL A 129 18.55 0.54 2.25
N PRO A 130 19.07 -0.48 1.52
CA PRO A 130 19.76 -0.26 0.26
C PRO A 130 18.87 0.49 -0.74
N GLU A 131 19.40 1.48 -1.46
CA GLU A 131 18.62 2.18 -2.49
C GLU A 131 18.77 1.56 -3.88
N PHE A 132 19.89 0.90 -4.18
CA PHE A 132 20.19 0.41 -5.52
C PHE A 132 19.67 -1.00 -5.81
N ASN A 133 19.50 -1.83 -4.77
CA ASN A 133 18.99 -3.19 -4.84
C ASN A 133 17.85 -3.36 -3.83
N ASN A 134 16.73 -2.70 -4.10
CA ASN A 134 15.52 -2.72 -3.27
C ASN A 134 14.31 -2.87 -4.19
N PRO A 135 14.01 -4.10 -4.62
CA PRO A 135 12.99 -4.36 -5.62
C PRO A 135 11.63 -3.80 -5.23
N VAL A 136 10.95 -3.19 -6.21
CA VAL A 136 9.62 -2.59 -6.03
C VAL A 136 8.63 -3.24 -6.99
N GLY A 137 7.56 -3.81 -6.43
CA GLY A 137 6.40 -4.24 -7.19
C GLY A 137 5.32 -3.15 -7.20
N SER A 138 4.96 -2.65 -8.38
CA SER A 138 3.84 -1.73 -8.56
C SER A 138 2.62 -2.52 -9.01
N TYR A 139 1.54 -2.45 -8.24
CA TYR A 139 0.32 -3.23 -8.44
C TYR A 139 -0.86 -2.31 -8.73
N ARG A 140 -1.64 -2.60 -9.76
CA ARG A 140 -2.84 -1.83 -10.10
C ARG A 140 -4.01 -2.73 -10.46
N THR A 141 -5.17 -2.42 -9.90
CA THR A 141 -6.44 -3.06 -10.24
C THR A 141 -7.57 -2.03 -10.21
N SER A 142 -8.73 -2.43 -10.71
CA SER A 142 -9.98 -1.66 -10.64
C SER A 142 -11.06 -2.53 -10.03
N PHE A 143 -11.96 -1.93 -9.28
CA PHE A 143 -13.08 -2.62 -8.67
C PHE A 143 -14.32 -1.74 -8.67
N THR A 144 -15.48 -2.37 -8.51
CA THR A 144 -16.77 -1.69 -8.41
C THR A 144 -17.31 -1.89 -6.99
N ILE A 145 -17.80 -0.81 -6.39
CA ILE A 145 -18.46 -0.86 -5.10
C ILE A 145 -19.91 -1.35 -5.28
N PRO A 146 -20.35 -2.39 -4.55
CA PRO A 146 -21.73 -2.86 -4.61
C PRO A 146 -22.76 -1.77 -4.29
N GLU A 147 -23.93 -1.82 -4.94
CA GLU A 147 -24.96 -0.79 -4.81
C GLU A 147 -25.53 -0.68 -3.39
N ASN A 148 -25.57 -1.79 -2.65
CA ASN A 148 -26.04 -1.83 -1.27
C ASN A 148 -25.05 -1.20 -0.25
N TRP A 149 -23.97 -0.57 -0.71
CA TRP A 149 -22.96 0.08 0.14
C TRP A 149 -23.13 1.59 0.32
N ASP A 150 -24.23 2.17 -0.17
CA ASP A 150 -24.47 3.61 0.01
C ASP A 150 -24.48 4.01 1.48
N ASN A 151 -23.84 5.14 1.79
CA ASN A 151 -23.69 5.69 3.13
C ASN A 151 -23.01 4.75 4.15
N ARG A 152 -22.30 3.71 3.67
CA ARG A 152 -21.50 2.82 4.52
C ARG A 152 -20.04 3.27 4.56
N ARG A 153 -19.38 2.97 5.68
CA ARG A 153 -17.92 3.03 5.78
C ARG A 153 -17.32 1.86 4.99
N VAL A 154 -16.45 2.18 4.05
CA VAL A 154 -15.74 1.22 3.21
C VAL A 154 -14.29 1.12 3.63
N MET A 155 -13.87 -0.10 3.93
CA MET A 155 -12.52 -0.44 4.38
C MET A 155 -11.81 -1.22 3.28
N LEU A 156 -10.58 -0.85 2.97
CA LEU A 156 -9.68 -1.63 2.13
C LEU A 156 -8.71 -2.39 3.04
N GLY A 157 -8.76 -3.73 2.99
CA GLY A 157 -7.96 -4.60 3.85
C GLY A 157 -6.91 -5.38 3.05
N PHE A 158 -5.70 -5.45 3.59
CA PHE A 158 -4.60 -6.29 3.12
C PHE A 158 -4.22 -7.26 4.22
N GLU A 159 -4.35 -8.58 3.99
CA GLU A 159 -4.08 -9.59 5.03
C GLU A 159 -2.58 -9.86 5.24
N GLY A 160 -1.74 -9.42 4.30
CA GLY A 160 -0.29 -9.47 4.42
C GLY A 160 0.40 -8.96 3.16
N VAL A 161 1.39 -8.08 3.32
CA VAL A 161 2.21 -7.53 2.23
C VAL A 161 3.66 -7.43 2.71
N LYS A 162 4.60 -7.98 1.95
CA LYS A 162 6.02 -7.98 2.30
C LYS A 162 6.81 -7.02 1.39
N SER A 163 7.68 -6.16 1.91
CA SER A 163 7.97 -5.87 3.33
C SER A 163 7.13 -4.71 3.89
N ALA A 164 6.89 -3.70 3.05
CA ALA A 164 6.13 -2.49 3.33
C ALA A 164 5.45 -2.02 2.04
N PHE A 165 4.40 -1.21 2.17
CA PHE A 165 3.69 -0.72 0.98
C PHE A 165 3.00 0.62 1.21
N TYR A 166 2.83 1.33 0.11
CA TYR A 166 1.93 2.47 -0.01
C TYR A 166 0.67 2.05 -0.76
N VAL A 167 -0.45 2.67 -0.42
CA VAL A 167 -1.72 2.45 -1.11
C VAL A 167 -2.33 3.77 -1.57
N TRP A 168 -2.92 3.74 -2.77
CA TRP A 168 -3.65 4.85 -3.36
C TRP A 168 -5.01 4.36 -3.87
N VAL A 169 -6.02 5.23 -3.81
CA VAL A 169 -7.34 5.02 -4.39
C VAL A 169 -7.70 6.26 -5.20
N ASN A 170 -8.10 6.06 -6.46
CA ASN A 170 -8.48 7.14 -7.37
C ASN A 170 -7.45 8.29 -7.46
N GLY A 171 -6.15 7.95 -7.47
CA GLY A 171 -5.06 8.92 -7.55
C GLY A 171 -4.65 9.56 -6.22
N GLN A 172 -5.38 9.31 -5.13
CA GLN A 172 -5.12 9.92 -3.84
C GLN A 172 -4.41 8.93 -2.91
N LYS A 173 -3.36 9.40 -2.22
CA LYS A 173 -2.62 8.58 -1.24
C LYS A 173 -3.55 8.25 -0.09
N VAL A 174 -3.75 6.96 0.15
CA VAL A 174 -4.54 6.44 1.25
C VAL A 174 -3.65 6.32 2.48
N GLY A 175 -2.47 5.72 2.36
CA GLY A 175 -1.61 5.46 3.51
C GLY A 175 -0.35 4.66 3.21
N TYR A 176 0.30 4.22 4.28
CA TYR A 176 1.52 3.41 4.30
C TYR A 176 1.46 2.37 5.43
N SER A 177 2.05 1.19 5.24
CA SER A 177 2.15 0.19 6.29
C SER A 177 3.39 -0.70 6.15
N GLU A 178 3.97 -1.03 7.28
CA GLU A 178 4.95 -2.10 7.50
C GLU A 178 4.34 -3.25 8.31
N GLY A 179 5.05 -4.39 8.37
CA GLY A 179 4.65 -5.57 9.13
C GLY A 179 3.97 -6.62 8.26
N SER A 180 4.76 -7.54 7.71
CA SER A 180 4.34 -8.41 6.61
C SER A 180 3.36 -9.53 6.97
N THR A 181 3.19 -9.80 8.26
CA THR A 181 2.34 -10.88 8.78
C THR A 181 1.08 -10.36 9.48
N ASN A 182 0.84 -9.04 9.41
CA ASN A 182 -0.29 -8.38 10.07
C ASN A 182 -1.24 -7.79 9.03
N THR A 183 -2.53 -7.79 9.35
CA THR A 183 -3.53 -7.12 8.52
C THR A 183 -3.36 -5.60 8.59
N ALA A 184 -3.41 -4.94 7.45
CA ALA A 184 -3.50 -3.49 7.34
C ALA A 184 -4.85 -3.09 6.75
N GLU A 185 -5.61 -2.27 7.47
CA GLU A 185 -6.92 -1.76 7.04
C GLU A 185 -6.87 -0.24 6.88
N PHE A 186 -7.51 0.27 5.83
CA PHE A 186 -7.59 1.70 5.54
C PHE A 186 -9.04 2.10 5.26
N ASN A 187 -9.51 3.19 5.85
CA ASN A 187 -10.80 3.77 5.51
C ASN A 187 -10.71 4.53 4.17
N VAL A 188 -11.28 3.95 3.12
CA VAL A 188 -11.24 4.53 1.76
C VAL A 188 -12.54 5.25 1.38
N THR A 189 -13.55 5.25 2.25
CA THR A 189 -14.84 5.93 2.05
C THR A 189 -14.74 7.32 1.41
N PRO A 190 -13.89 8.25 1.89
CA PRO A 190 -13.84 9.62 1.33
C PRO A 190 -13.18 9.69 -0.05
N LEU A 191 -12.51 8.63 -0.50
CA LEU A 191 -11.73 8.58 -1.74
C LEU A 191 -12.49 7.88 -2.87
N LEU A 192 -13.65 7.29 -2.57
CA LEU A 192 -14.48 6.62 -3.57
C LEU A 192 -15.19 7.64 -4.45
N ASN A 193 -15.24 7.37 -5.75
CA ASN A 193 -16.03 8.17 -6.66
C ASN A 193 -17.51 8.08 -6.25
N LYS A 194 -18.20 9.23 -6.26
CA LYS A 194 -19.66 9.23 -6.14
C LYS A 194 -20.24 8.44 -7.29
N ARG A 195 -21.27 7.64 -7.02
CA ARG A 195 -22.03 7.00 -8.09
C ARG A 195 -22.67 8.10 -8.95
N GLN A 196 -22.52 7.97 -10.26
CA GLN A 196 -23.23 8.77 -11.25
C GLN A 196 -24.62 8.21 -11.45
#